data_AF-A0A1Z9A976-F1
#
_entry.id   AF-A0A1Z9A976-F1
#
_cell.length_a   1.000
_cell.length_b   1.000
_cell.length_c   1.000
_cell.angle_alpha   90.00
_cell.angle_beta   90.00
_cell.angle_gamma   90.00
#
_symmetry.space_group_name_H-M   'P 1'
#
loop_
_entity.id
_entity.type
_entity.pdbx_description
1 polymer ?
#
loop_
_entity_poly.entity_id
_entity_poly.type
_entity_poly.pdbx_seq_one_letter_code
_entity_poly.pdbx_strand_id
1 'polypeptide(L)'
;MKNHEQTKFHSTEVTAIDSSYDVAIIGSGHNGLVSACYLAKAGLSVLVLERNAGVGGATKSEMAFEGMEARLSVYSYLVSLFPEKIVSDLGLDLELRSRKTASWTPTFENGTRRELLLRYDDPESDRAAFKELTGSDDDYRGYLELQEMQERLAAIIWPSLTEPLVSRDQMRARLDSEGKEAWQALIEEPLGKVIEELISDDLVRGMVFTDGRIGVPTYPHDPTLLQNRSFLYHVIGRGTGEWRVPVGGMGSLVHELVKVAESTGRVTFQTGAEVSKLNPGVPRSSIAYEMDGDEYEVDARFVLCNASAQALDRLTGVSSSVGTDVVEGAGFKINMLLERLPQL
;
A
#
# COMPACT_ATOMS: atom_id res chain seq x y z
N MET A 1 -20.92 25.05 -21.17
CA MET A 1 -20.12 24.39 -22.22
C MET A 1 -18.69 24.91 -22.15
N LYS A 2 -17.84 24.23 -21.38
CA LYS A 2 -16.39 24.33 -21.45
C LYS A 2 -15.91 22.91 -21.70
N ASN A 3 -15.48 22.61 -22.92
CA ASN A 3 -14.86 21.34 -23.27
C ASN A 3 -13.67 21.13 -22.35
N HIS A 4 -13.81 20.21 -21.39
CA HIS A 4 -12.66 19.73 -20.63
C HIS A 4 -12.17 18.51 -21.38
N GLU A 5 -11.01 18.69 -22.01
CA GLU A 5 -10.23 17.61 -22.60
C GLU A 5 -10.18 16.45 -21.61
N GLN A 6 -10.53 15.27 -22.10
CA GLN A 6 -10.05 14.03 -21.50
C GLN A 6 -8.58 14.27 -21.15
N THR A 7 -8.17 13.93 -19.93
CA THR A 7 -6.76 13.64 -19.67
C THR A 7 -6.44 12.34 -20.41
N LYS A 8 -6.49 12.38 -21.75
CA LYS A 8 -5.50 11.69 -22.56
C LYS A 8 -4.20 12.22 -21.98
N PHE A 9 -3.40 11.33 -21.40
CA PHE A 9 -1.97 11.55 -21.48
C PHE A 9 -1.75 12.03 -22.90
N HIS A 10 -1.32 13.29 -23.06
CA HIS A 10 -0.78 13.69 -24.36
C HIS A 10 0.15 12.55 -24.72
N SER A 11 -0.06 11.96 -25.90
CA SER A 11 0.90 11.04 -26.48
C SER A 11 2.24 11.74 -26.30
N THR A 12 2.98 11.35 -25.27
CA THR A 12 4.35 11.76 -25.08
C THR A 12 4.94 11.42 -26.43
N GLU A 13 5.51 12.41 -27.12
CA GLU A 13 6.20 12.19 -28.38
C GLU A 13 6.92 10.87 -28.24
N VAL A 14 6.59 9.89 -29.08
CA VAL A 14 7.12 8.53 -28.98
C VAL A 14 8.62 8.70 -28.97
N THR A 15 9.19 8.71 -27.77
CA THR A 15 10.59 9.01 -27.57
C THR A 15 11.21 7.72 -28.00
N ALA A 16 11.87 7.74 -29.15
CA ALA A 16 12.39 6.53 -29.77
C ALA A 16 13.11 5.71 -28.69
N ILE A 17 12.66 4.48 -28.48
CA ILE A 17 13.25 3.62 -27.47
C ILE A 17 14.69 3.33 -27.93
N ASP A 18 15.65 3.77 -27.13
CA ASP A 18 17.04 3.40 -27.35
C ASP A 18 17.20 1.88 -27.27
N SER A 19 18.14 1.33 -28.03
CA SER A 19 18.45 -0.11 -27.96
C SER A 19 19.00 -0.55 -26.60
N SER A 20 19.41 0.39 -25.74
CA SER A 20 19.96 0.06 -24.44
C SER A 20 19.82 1.15 -23.37
N TYR A 21 19.63 0.75 -22.12
CA TYR A 21 19.51 1.62 -20.94
C TYR A 21 20.46 1.21 -19.81
N ASP A 22 20.69 2.09 -18.83
CA ASP A 22 21.31 1.68 -17.58
C ASP A 22 20.37 0.78 -16.78
N VAL A 23 19.08 1.14 -16.72
CA VAL A 23 18.07 0.39 -15.97
C VAL A 23 16.78 0.20 -16.78
N ALA A 24 16.26 -1.01 -16.81
CA ALA A 24 14.88 -1.29 -17.23
C ALA A 24 14.02 -1.65 -16.02
N ILE A 25 12.81 -1.08 -15.94
CA ILE A 25 11.82 -1.34 -14.90
C ILE A 25 10.60 -1.98 -15.55
N ILE A 26 10.22 -3.17 -15.08
CA ILE A 26 9.07 -3.92 -15.58
C ILE A 26 7.87 -3.61 -14.67
N GLY A 27 6.94 -2.79 -15.14
CA GLY A 27 5.72 -2.38 -14.44
C GLY A 27 5.80 -0.97 -13.82
N SER A 28 4.80 -0.15 -14.09
CA SER A 28 4.72 1.26 -13.66
C SER A 28 3.91 1.50 -12.38
N GLY A 29 3.80 0.50 -11.49
CA GLY A 29 3.27 0.73 -10.14
C GLY A 29 4.11 1.73 -9.35
N HIS A 30 3.56 2.33 -8.29
CA HIS A 30 4.21 3.38 -7.50
C HIS A 30 5.65 3.06 -7.06
N ASN A 31 5.97 1.81 -6.68
CA ASN A 31 7.34 1.42 -6.32
C ASN A 31 8.33 1.54 -7.51
N GLY A 32 7.89 1.14 -8.70
CA GLY A 32 8.66 1.29 -9.94
C GLY A 32 8.85 2.76 -10.32
N LEU A 33 7.82 3.58 -10.14
CA LEU A 33 7.90 5.03 -10.40
C LEU A 33 8.83 5.76 -9.42
N VAL A 34 8.76 5.44 -8.13
CA VAL A 34 9.71 5.94 -7.12
C VAL A 34 11.14 5.53 -7.49
N SER A 35 11.35 4.26 -7.84
CA SER A 35 12.66 3.76 -8.26
C SER A 35 13.18 4.51 -9.49
N ALA A 36 12.32 4.72 -10.50
CA ALA A 36 12.67 5.50 -11.70
C ALA A 36 13.15 6.91 -11.34
N CYS A 37 12.43 7.59 -10.45
CA CYS A 37 12.79 8.94 -9.99
C CYS A 37 14.19 8.97 -9.35
N TYR A 38 14.48 8.07 -8.40
CA TYR A 38 15.78 8.06 -7.72
C TYR A 38 16.93 7.68 -8.66
N LEU A 39 16.74 6.67 -9.51
CA LEU A 39 17.75 6.22 -10.47
C LEU A 39 18.06 7.31 -11.50
N ALA A 40 17.03 8.00 -12.01
CA ALA A 40 17.19 9.11 -12.93
C ALA A 40 17.85 10.33 -12.27
N LYS A 41 17.50 10.66 -11.02
CA LYS A 41 18.20 11.68 -10.21
C LYS A 41 19.67 11.33 -9.97
N ALA A 42 20.00 10.05 -9.89
CA ALA A 42 21.39 9.57 -9.84
C ALA A 42 22.11 9.60 -11.20
N GLY A 43 21.45 10.06 -12.26
CA GLY A 43 22.03 10.26 -13.59
C GLY A 43 21.92 9.05 -14.53
N LEU A 44 21.22 7.98 -14.13
CA LEU A 44 21.06 6.77 -14.95
C LEU A 44 19.95 6.96 -16.00
N SER A 45 20.11 6.37 -17.19
CA SER A 45 18.99 6.25 -18.14
C SER A 45 18.06 5.10 -17.72
N VAL A 46 16.75 5.39 -17.69
CA VAL A 46 15.74 4.45 -17.19
C VAL A 46 14.64 4.25 -18.23
N LEU A 47 14.37 3.00 -18.58
CA LEU A 47 13.18 2.60 -19.34
C LEU A 47 12.16 1.97 -18.40
N VAL A 48 10.91 2.44 -18.44
CA VAL A 48 9.79 1.84 -17.71
C VAL A 48 8.83 1.21 -18.72
N LEU A 49 8.70 -0.12 -18.68
CA LEU A 49 7.81 -0.90 -19.54
C LEU A 49 6.50 -1.20 -18.79
N GLU A 50 5.37 -0.78 -19.34
CA GLU A 50 4.04 -0.97 -18.77
C GLU A 50 3.11 -1.62 -19.78
N ARG A 51 2.51 -2.76 -19.41
CA ARG A 51 1.59 -3.50 -20.30
C ARG A 51 0.26 -2.78 -20.53
N ASN A 52 -0.19 -1.98 -19.57
CA ASN A 52 -1.45 -1.25 -19.70
C ASN A 52 -1.27 -0.01 -20.59
N ALA A 53 -2.38 0.53 -21.10
CA ALA A 53 -2.40 1.77 -21.87
C ALA A 53 -2.02 3.03 -21.06
N GLY A 54 -1.82 2.91 -19.75
CA GLY A 54 -1.49 4.03 -18.87
C GLY A 54 -0.70 3.60 -17.65
N VAL A 55 0.02 4.55 -17.08
CA VAL A 55 0.92 4.35 -15.94
C VAL A 55 0.19 4.26 -14.60
N GLY A 56 0.81 3.61 -13.61
CA GLY A 56 0.37 3.62 -12.21
C GLY A 56 -0.16 2.29 -11.68
N GLY A 57 -0.35 1.26 -12.50
CA GLY A 57 -0.77 -0.08 -12.06
C GLY A 57 -1.98 -0.07 -11.11
N ALA A 58 -1.85 -0.70 -9.94
CA ALA A 58 -2.90 -0.77 -8.92
C ALA A 58 -3.24 0.58 -8.24
N THR A 59 -2.42 1.61 -8.47
CA THR A 59 -2.62 2.96 -7.92
C THR A 59 -3.32 3.93 -8.88
N LYS A 60 -3.78 3.43 -10.04
CA LYS A 60 -4.56 4.25 -10.99
C LYS A 60 -5.89 4.69 -10.40
N SER A 61 -6.31 5.89 -10.79
CA SER A 61 -7.66 6.40 -10.54
C SER A 61 -8.43 6.49 -11.85
N GLU A 62 -9.69 6.05 -11.86
CA GLU A 62 -10.54 6.02 -13.04
C GLU A 62 -11.83 6.81 -12.83
N MET A 63 -12.31 7.42 -13.91
CA MET A 63 -13.63 8.05 -13.96
C MET A 63 -14.65 6.94 -14.25
N ALA A 64 -15.09 6.25 -13.21
CA ALA A 64 -15.97 5.10 -13.35
C ALA A 64 -17.44 5.47 -13.66
N PHE A 65 -17.80 6.74 -13.48
CA PHE A 65 -19.17 7.24 -13.65
C PHE A 65 -19.20 8.33 -14.72
N GLU A 66 -19.88 8.06 -15.83
CA GLU A 66 -20.01 9.01 -16.93
C GLU A 66 -20.69 10.30 -16.46
N GLY A 67 -20.13 11.45 -16.84
CA GLY A 67 -20.66 12.76 -16.49
C GLY A 67 -20.45 13.20 -15.03
N MET A 68 -19.83 12.37 -14.19
CA MET A 68 -19.55 12.68 -12.80
C MET A 68 -18.06 12.83 -12.55
N GLU A 69 -17.64 13.91 -11.89
CA GLU A 69 -16.24 14.15 -11.49
C GLU A 69 -15.83 13.31 -10.27
N ALA A 70 -16.09 12.01 -10.33
CA ALA A 70 -15.75 11.04 -9.31
C ALA A 70 -14.57 10.17 -9.79
N ARG A 71 -13.35 10.57 -9.43
CA ARG A 71 -12.14 9.76 -9.64
C ARG A 71 -12.03 8.70 -8.54
N LEU A 72 -12.19 7.45 -8.91
CA LEU A 72 -12.08 6.32 -8.00
C LEU A 72 -10.69 5.72 -8.07
N SER A 73 -9.99 5.63 -6.94
CA SER A 73 -8.79 4.80 -6.85
C SER A 73 -9.20 3.32 -6.96
N VAL A 74 -8.76 2.63 -8.01
CA VAL A 74 -9.34 1.33 -8.41
C VAL A 74 -9.03 0.22 -7.40
N TYR A 75 -7.79 0.14 -6.92
CA TYR A 75 -7.38 -0.86 -5.92
C TYR A 75 -6.95 -0.23 -4.61
N SER A 76 -5.83 0.49 -4.57
CA SER A 76 -5.38 1.20 -3.36
C SER A 76 -6.08 2.56 -3.24
N TYR A 77 -6.47 2.98 -2.03
CA TYR A 77 -7.09 4.29 -1.78
C TYR A 77 -6.51 4.99 -0.54
N LEU A 78 -5.53 4.38 0.11
CA LEU A 78 -4.86 4.91 1.30
C LEU A 78 -3.35 4.77 1.16
N VAL A 79 -2.61 5.66 1.85
CA VAL A 79 -1.16 5.84 1.68
C VAL A 79 -0.45 5.87 3.04
N SER A 80 -0.78 4.95 3.95
CA SER A 80 -0.25 4.94 5.32
C SER A 80 1.24 4.57 5.39
N LEU A 81 1.70 3.67 4.52
CA LEU A 81 3.09 3.17 4.48
C LEU A 81 4.02 3.93 3.54
N PHE A 82 3.59 5.03 2.92
CA PHE A 82 4.48 5.81 2.06
C PHE A 82 5.35 6.75 2.92
N PRO A 83 6.67 6.57 2.96
CA PRO A 83 7.52 7.33 3.84
C PRO A 83 7.59 8.82 3.46
N GLU A 84 7.47 9.70 4.45
CA GLU A 84 7.63 11.16 4.30
C GLU A 84 9.00 11.51 3.68
N LYS A 85 10.02 10.69 3.94
CA LYS A 85 11.34 10.83 3.32
C LYS A 85 11.28 10.84 1.79
N ILE A 86 10.44 9.98 1.19
CA ILE A 86 10.31 9.89 -0.27
C ILE A 86 9.64 11.16 -0.82
N VAL A 87 8.61 11.66 -0.12
CA VAL A 87 7.95 12.94 -0.44
C VAL A 87 8.99 14.07 -0.46
N SER A 88 9.80 14.17 0.60
CA SER A 88 10.82 15.21 0.74
C SER A 88 11.97 15.07 -0.27
N ASP A 89 12.52 13.88 -0.47
CA ASP A 89 13.65 13.64 -1.37
C ASP A 89 13.28 13.92 -2.85
N LEU A 90 12.05 13.57 -3.22
CA LEU A 90 11.56 13.75 -4.58
C LEU A 90 10.92 15.13 -4.79
N GLY A 91 10.54 15.83 -3.72
CA GLY A 91 9.86 17.12 -3.79
C GLY A 91 8.43 16.99 -4.32
N LEU A 92 7.72 15.94 -3.90
CA LEU A 92 6.36 15.66 -4.37
C LEU A 92 5.38 16.68 -3.78
N ASP A 93 4.53 17.26 -4.62
CA ASP A 93 3.41 18.09 -4.17
C ASP A 93 2.22 17.20 -3.75
N LEU A 94 2.34 16.60 -2.57
CA LEU A 94 1.38 15.60 -2.06
C LEU A 94 0.69 16.11 -0.79
N GLU A 95 -0.57 16.52 -0.91
CA GLU A 95 -1.42 16.81 0.25
C GLU A 95 -2.11 15.52 0.75
N LEU A 96 -1.91 15.19 2.03
CA LEU A 96 -2.56 14.08 2.70
C LEU A 96 -3.55 14.59 3.76
N ARG A 97 -4.78 14.05 3.77
CA ARG A 97 -5.82 14.42 4.74
C ARG A 97 -6.18 13.27 5.67
N SER A 98 -6.37 13.63 6.94
CA SER A 98 -6.97 12.77 7.96
C SER A 98 -8.47 12.60 7.70
N ARG A 99 -8.99 11.44 8.10
CA ARG A 99 -10.43 11.17 8.15
C ARG A 99 -10.93 11.54 9.55
N LYS A 100 -12.16 12.03 9.70
CA LYS A 100 -12.73 12.29 11.04
C LYS A 100 -13.07 10.98 11.75
N THR A 101 -13.71 10.07 11.02
CA THR A 101 -14.04 8.73 11.49
C THR A 101 -12.84 7.81 11.29
N ALA A 102 -12.34 7.25 12.38
CA ALA A 102 -11.29 6.23 12.36
C ALA A 102 -11.89 4.88 11.92
N SER A 103 -12.96 4.46 12.60
CA SER A 103 -13.68 3.22 12.33
C SER A 103 -15.17 3.38 12.61
N TRP A 104 -16.00 2.65 11.86
CA TRP A 104 -17.40 2.44 12.16
C TRP A 104 -17.73 0.96 11.98
N THR A 105 -18.15 0.31 13.05
CA THR A 105 -18.39 -1.15 13.08
C THR A 105 -19.84 -1.41 13.51
N PRO A 106 -20.80 -1.42 12.57
CA PRO A 106 -22.18 -1.78 12.86
C PRO A 106 -22.38 -3.30 12.87
N THR A 107 -23.27 -3.79 13.72
CA THR A 107 -23.80 -5.16 13.70
C THR A 107 -25.28 -5.19 14.07
N PHE A 108 -25.91 -6.33 13.84
CA PHE A 108 -27.26 -6.61 14.30
C PHE A 108 -27.26 -7.85 15.18
N GLU A 109 -27.71 -7.69 16.42
CA GLU A 109 -27.87 -8.79 17.37
C GLU A 109 -29.35 -8.90 17.74
N ASN A 110 -29.98 -10.03 17.41
CA ASN A 110 -31.40 -10.27 17.63
C ASN A 110 -32.32 -9.16 17.07
N GLY A 111 -31.97 -8.61 15.91
CA GLY A 111 -32.71 -7.52 15.26
C GLY A 111 -32.47 -6.12 15.87
N THR A 112 -31.62 -6.01 16.88
CA THR A 112 -31.21 -4.74 17.47
C THR A 112 -29.87 -4.31 16.87
N ARG A 113 -29.77 -3.07 16.40
CA ARG A 113 -28.50 -2.49 15.95
C ARG A 113 -27.58 -2.30 17.16
N ARG A 114 -26.35 -2.81 17.07
CA ARG A 114 -25.23 -2.46 17.94
C ARG A 114 -24.15 -1.84 17.06
N GLU A 115 -23.39 -0.89 17.59
CA GLU A 115 -22.31 -0.28 16.82
C GLU A 115 -21.20 0.27 17.69
N LEU A 116 -20.02 0.40 17.08
CA LEU A 116 -18.91 1.17 17.60
C LEU A 116 -18.51 2.22 16.57
N LEU A 117 -18.49 3.49 16.96
CA LEU A 117 -18.02 4.60 16.13
C LEU A 117 -16.80 5.24 16.81
N LEU A 118 -15.64 5.15 16.16
CA LEU A 118 -14.39 5.72 16.65
C LEU A 118 -13.97 6.95 15.83
N ARG A 119 -13.45 7.96 16.50
CA ARG A 119 -13.03 9.24 15.92
C ARG A 119 -11.61 9.57 16.34
N TYR A 120 -10.81 10.09 15.41
CA TYR A 120 -9.40 10.42 15.71
C TYR A 120 -9.24 11.58 16.70
N ASP A 121 -10.26 12.43 16.87
CA ASP A 121 -10.18 13.69 17.62
C ASP A 121 -11.19 13.80 18.77
N ASP A 122 -11.80 12.69 19.19
CA ASP A 122 -12.87 12.70 20.23
C ASP A 122 -12.80 11.48 21.18
N PRO A 123 -11.77 11.41 22.06
CA PRO A 123 -11.59 10.28 22.96
C PRO A 123 -12.73 10.14 23.99
N GLU A 124 -13.40 11.23 24.35
CA GLU A 124 -14.55 11.20 25.27
C GLU A 124 -15.77 10.55 24.59
N SER A 125 -16.05 10.89 23.32
CA SER A 125 -17.08 10.19 22.53
C SER A 125 -16.73 8.73 22.34
N ASP A 126 -15.46 8.40 22.08
CA ASP A 126 -15.03 7.02 21.90
C ASP A 126 -15.26 6.22 23.19
N ARG A 127 -14.82 6.73 24.35
CA ARG A 127 -15.08 6.11 25.65
C ARG A 127 -16.57 5.89 25.90
N ALA A 128 -17.39 6.90 25.62
CA ALA A 128 -18.84 6.80 25.79
C ALA A 128 -19.44 5.72 24.88
N ALA A 129 -19.01 5.63 23.62
CA ALA A 129 -19.45 4.60 22.67
C ALA A 129 -19.04 3.19 23.11
N PHE A 130 -17.81 3.01 23.61
CA PHE A 130 -17.38 1.74 24.21
C PHE A 130 -18.27 1.37 25.39
N LYS A 131 -18.49 2.29 26.33
CA LYS A 131 -19.30 2.03 27.52
C LYS A 131 -20.76 1.71 27.18
N GLU A 132 -21.32 2.38 26.17
CA GLU A 132 -22.66 2.05 25.65
C GLU A 132 -22.71 0.65 25.04
N LEU A 133 -21.68 0.28 24.28
CA LEU A 133 -21.59 -1.01 23.60
C LEU A 133 -21.36 -2.20 24.55
N THR A 134 -20.45 -2.05 25.52
CA THR A 134 -19.92 -3.14 26.35
C THR A 134 -20.42 -3.11 27.80
N GLY A 135 -21.03 -2.00 28.22
CA GLY A 135 -21.57 -1.81 29.57
C GLY A 135 -20.56 -1.34 30.62
N SER A 136 -19.26 -1.26 30.29
CA SER A 136 -18.22 -0.76 31.19
C SER A 136 -17.10 -0.04 30.42
N ASP A 137 -16.13 0.52 31.14
CA ASP A 137 -14.95 1.14 30.52
C ASP A 137 -13.82 0.10 30.27
N ASP A 138 -14.03 -1.18 30.58
CA ASP A 138 -12.94 -2.16 30.64
C ASP A 138 -12.34 -2.43 29.26
N ASP A 139 -13.17 -2.70 28.26
CA ASP A 139 -12.71 -2.88 26.87
C ASP A 139 -12.12 -1.61 26.27
N TYR A 140 -12.56 -0.43 26.72
CA TYR A 140 -11.93 0.83 26.30
C TYR A 140 -10.51 0.94 26.86
N ARG A 141 -10.28 0.54 28.12
CA ARG A 141 -8.93 0.52 28.70
C ARG A 141 -8.04 -0.50 27.99
N GLY A 142 -8.56 -1.70 27.72
CA GLY A 142 -7.82 -2.72 26.96
C GLY A 142 -7.50 -2.28 25.54
N TYR A 143 -8.42 -1.57 24.88
CA TYR A 143 -8.15 -0.94 23.58
C TYR A 143 -7.03 0.10 23.65
N LEU A 144 -7.03 0.98 24.66
CA LEU A 144 -5.96 1.96 24.85
C LEU A 144 -4.61 1.32 25.15
N GLU A 145 -4.57 0.26 25.97
CA GLU A 145 -3.36 -0.51 26.24
C GLU A 145 -2.79 -1.13 24.96
N LEU A 146 -3.66 -1.72 24.12
CA LEU A 146 -3.25 -2.24 22.82
C LEU A 146 -2.74 -1.15 21.87
N GLN A 147 -3.33 0.05 21.88
CA GLN A 147 -2.84 1.20 21.10
C GLN A 147 -1.46 1.66 21.58
N GLU A 148 -1.23 1.70 22.90
CA GLU A 148 0.07 2.05 23.45
C GLU A 148 1.17 1.06 23.01
N MET A 149 0.86 -0.24 23.01
CA MET A 149 1.78 -1.28 22.50
C MET A 149 2.13 -1.04 21.02
N GLN A 150 1.15 -0.66 20.20
CA GLN A 150 1.36 -0.34 18.78
C GLN A 150 2.24 0.90 18.62
N GLU A 151 1.95 1.99 19.32
CA GLU A 151 2.70 3.25 19.25
C GLU A 151 4.17 3.05 19.61
N ARG A 152 4.46 2.26 20.65
CA ARG A 152 5.82 1.94 21.08
C ARG A 152 6.61 1.21 20.01
N LEU A 153 6.00 0.22 19.36
CA LEU A 153 6.63 -0.47 18.23
C LEU A 153 6.79 0.46 17.03
N ALA A 154 5.75 1.22 16.69
CA ALA A 154 5.73 2.12 15.56
C ALA A 154 6.82 3.20 15.66
N ALA A 155 7.04 3.77 16.85
CA ALA A 155 8.07 4.79 17.10
C ALA A 155 9.49 4.32 16.75
N ILE A 156 9.78 3.02 16.84
CA ILE A 156 11.10 2.44 16.53
C ILE A 156 11.14 1.85 15.11
N ILE A 157 10.08 1.15 14.70
CA ILE A 157 10.06 0.44 13.42
C ILE A 157 9.86 1.42 12.26
N TRP A 158 8.97 2.41 12.38
CA TRP A 158 8.63 3.31 11.28
C TRP A 158 9.84 4.06 10.70
N PRO A 159 10.70 4.73 11.50
CA PRO A 159 11.88 5.41 10.96
C PRO A 159 12.86 4.46 10.25
N SER A 160 12.92 3.20 10.70
CA SER A 160 13.84 2.20 10.15
C SER A 160 13.47 1.71 8.74
N LEU A 161 12.24 1.94 8.26
CA LEU A 161 11.78 1.49 6.94
C LEU A 161 12.57 2.10 5.77
N THR A 162 13.29 3.19 6.03
CA THR A 162 14.16 3.86 5.04
C THR A 162 15.65 3.79 5.39
N GLU A 163 16.01 3.00 6.40
CA GLU A 163 17.38 2.72 6.82
C GLU A 163 17.86 1.36 6.28
N PRO A 164 19.19 1.08 6.32
CA PRO A 164 19.69 -0.27 6.06
C PRO A 164 19.02 -1.31 6.96
N LEU A 165 18.65 -2.45 6.39
CA LEU A 165 18.03 -3.55 7.13
C LEU A 165 18.95 -4.04 8.26
N VAL A 166 18.35 -4.25 9.42
CA VAL A 166 19.02 -4.83 10.60
C VAL A 166 18.44 -6.20 10.92
N SER A 167 19.16 -7.00 11.71
CA SER A 167 18.66 -8.28 12.19
C SER A 167 17.48 -8.08 13.16
N ARG A 168 16.70 -9.16 13.34
CA ARG A 168 15.60 -9.20 14.32
C ARG A 168 16.07 -8.80 15.72
N ASP A 169 17.18 -9.38 16.16
CA ASP A 169 17.76 -9.10 17.49
C ASP A 169 18.23 -7.65 17.63
N GLN A 170 18.83 -7.09 16.57
CA GLN A 170 19.24 -5.69 16.55
C GLN A 170 18.04 -4.75 16.62
N MET A 171 16.93 -5.06 15.92
CA MET A 171 15.69 -4.28 16.02
C MET A 171 15.10 -4.36 17.42
N ARG A 172 14.95 -5.59 17.96
CA ARG A 172 14.41 -5.82 19.30
C ARG A 172 15.25 -5.15 20.40
N ALA A 173 16.56 -5.05 20.21
CA ALA A 173 17.46 -4.38 21.15
C ALA A 173 17.25 -2.85 21.22
N ARG A 174 16.59 -2.24 20.22
CA ARG A 174 16.24 -0.80 20.24
C ARG A 174 15.05 -0.47 21.15
N LEU A 175 14.31 -1.49 21.61
CA LEU A 175 13.13 -1.34 22.46
C LEU A 175 13.49 -1.35 23.95
N ASP A 176 12.75 -0.57 24.72
CA ASP A 176 12.75 -0.62 26.19
C ASP A 176 12.04 -1.90 26.71
N SER A 177 11.80 -1.99 28.02
CA SER A 177 11.16 -3.18 28.62
C SER A 177 9.73 -3.36 28.11
N GLU A 178 8.92 -2.31 28.14
CA GLU A 178 7.51 -2.32 27.71
C GLU A 178 7.41 -2.56 26.19
N GLY A 179 8.31 -1.98 25.39
CA GLY A 179 8.41 -2.25 23.96
C GLY A 179 8.81 -3.71 23.65
N LYS A 180 9.60 -4.36 24.51
CA LYS A 180 9.90 -5.81 24.38
C LYS A 180 8.72 -6.70 24.74
N GLU A 181 7.87 -6.27 25.66
CA GLU A 181 6.58 -6.93 25.96
C GLU A 181 5.62 -6.77 24.78
N ALA A 182 5.51 -5.55 24.22
CA ALA A 182 4.76 -5.30 23.00
C ALA A 182 5.28 -6.14 21.81
N TRP A 183 6.61 -6.25 21.66
CA TRP A 183 7.23 -7.12 20.66
C TRP A 183 6.81 -8.57 20.84
N GLN A 184 6.84 -9.09 22.08
CA GLN A 184 6.44 -10.46 22.37
C GLN A 184 4.98 -10.69 21.95
N ALA A 185 4.07 -9.82 22.39
CA ALA A 185 2.63 -10.00 22.17
C ALA A 185 2.20 -9.79 20.70
N LEU A 186 2.79 -8.79 20.00
CA LEU A 186 2.37 -8.41 18.65
C LEU A 186 3.19 -9.04 17.53
N ILE A 187 4.38 -9.60 17.82
CA ILE A 187 5.30 -10.13 16.80
C ILE A 187 5.63 -11.61 17.00
N GLU A 188 5.77 -12.07 18.25
CA GLU A 188 6.19 -13.46 18.53
C GLU A 188 5.01 -14.40 18.80
N GLU A 189 3.86 -13.86 19.22
CA GLU A 189 2.69 -14.65 19.60
C GLU A 189 1.49 -14.38 18.70
N PRO A 190 0.57 -15.36 18.51
CA PRO A 190 -0.61 -15.13 17.71
C PRO A 190 -1.43 -13.95 18.23
N LEU A 191 -1.75 -13.01 17.34
CA LEU A 191 -2.41 -11.74 17.65
C LEU A 191 -3.71 -11.90 18.46
N GLY A 192 -4.45 -13.00 18.25
CA GLY A 192 -5.67 -13.31 18.99
C GLY A 192 -5.47 -13.37 20.51
N LYS A 193 -4.29 -13.79 20.99
CA LYS A 193 -4.03 -13.89 22.43
C LYS A 193 -4.13 -12.55 23.14
N VAL A 194 -3.37 -11.56 22.67
CA VAL A 194 -3.35 -10.22 23.31
C VAL A 194 -4.68 -9.50 23.13
N ILE A 195 -5.35 -9.69 21.99
CA ILE A 195 -6.69 -9.14 21.76
C ILE A 195 -7.70 -9.74 22.78
N GLU A 196 -7.69 -11.05 22.98
CA GLU A 196 -8.62 -11.73 23.88
C GLU A 196 -8.31 -11.48 25.36
N GLU A 197 -7.05 -11.22 25.71
CA GLU A 197 -6.61 -10.85 27.06
C GLU A 197 -7.07 -9.45 27.44
N LEU A 198 -6.96 -8.48 26.53
CA LEU A 198 -7.27 -7.08 26.79
C LEU A 198 -8.74 -6.71 26.58
N ILE A 199 -9.43 -7.40 25.66
CA ILE A 199 -10.76 -7.02 25.19
C ILE A 199 -11.71 -8.21 25.34
N SER A 200 -12.89 -7.97 25.90
CA SER A 200 -13.92 -8.99 26.18
C SER A 200 -14.99 -9.08 25.10
N ASP A 201 -15.49 -7.96 24.58
CA ASP A 201 -16.58 -7.93 23.60
C ASP A 201 -16.11 -8.35 22.19
N ASP A 202 -16.82 -9.31 21.59
CA ASP A 202 -16.44 -9.89 20.30
C ASP A 202 -16.53 -8.90 19.13
N LEU A 203 -17.41 -7.89 19.18
CA LEU A 203 -17.46 -6.84 18.15
C LEU A 203 -16.19 -5.99 18.19
N VAL A 204 -15.73 -5.65 19.39
CA VAL A 204 -14.47 -4.90 19.58
C VAL A 204 -13.27 -5.75 19.14
N ARG A 205 -13.23 -7.04 19.52
CA ARG A 205 -12.17 -7.96 19.05
C ARG A 205 -12.11 -8.06 17.53
N GLY A 206 -13.27 -8.21 16.88
CA GLY A 206 -13.37 -8.25 15.42
C GLY A 206 -12.94 -6.94 14.76
N MET A 207 -13.32 -5.80 15.35
CA MET A 207 -12.90 -4.47 14.89
C MET A 207 -11.38 -4.35 14.91
N VAL A 208 -10.72 -4.64 16.04
CA VAL A 208 -9.26 -4.60 16.18
C VAL A 208 -8.56 -5.59 15.24
N PHE A 209 -9.08 -6.82 15.14
CA PHE A 209 -8.47 -7.86 14.31
C PHE A 209 -8.56 -7.57 12.80
N THR A 210 -9.38 -6.59 12.37
CA THR A 210 -9.55 -6.22 10.96
C THR A 210 -8.19 -5.94 10.29
N ASP A 211 -7.31 -5.19 10.94
CA ASP A 211 -5.97 -4.87 10.41
C ASP A 211 -5.05 -6.10 10.29
N GLY A 212 -5.30 -7.14 11.08
CA GLY A 212 -4.62 -8.43 10.99
C GLY A 212 -5.09 -9.30 9.82
N ARG A 213 -6.21 -8.97 9.17
CA ARG A 213 -6.83 -9.82 8.15
C ARG A 213 -6.89 -9.21 6.75
N ILE A 214 -6.80 -7.88 6.62
CA ILE A 214 -6.93 -7.21 5.32
C ILE A 214 -5.95 -7.80 4.29
N GLY A 215 -6.50 -8.43 3.26
CA GLY A 215 -5.73 -8.94 2.11
C GLY A 215 -5.06 -10.30 2.30
N VAL A 216 -5.28 -11.00 3.43
CA VAL A 216 -4.64 -12.29 3.73
C VAL A 216 -5.62 -13.34 4.28
N PRO A 217 -5.53 -14.62 3.88
CA PRO A 217 -6.40 -15.69 4.37
C PRO A 217 -5.91 -16.24 5.72
N THR A 218 -6.17 -15.50 6.80
CA THR A 218 -5.69 -15.84 8.15
C THR A 218 -6.81 -15.74 9.21
N TYR A 219 -6.49 -16.12 10.45
CA TYR A 219 -7.38 -16.11 11.61
C TYR A 219 -6.61 -15.73 12.89
N PRO A 220 -7.27 -15.32 13.99
CA PRO A 220 -6.60 -14.70 15.15
C PRO A 220 -5.45 -15.52 15.75
N HIS A 221 -5.61 -16.85 15.79
CA HIS A 221 -4.64 -17.80 16.35
C HIS A 221 -3.83 -18.57 15.28
N ASP A 222 -3.66 -18.00 14.09
CA ASP A 222 -2.86 -18.62 13.02
C ASP A 222 -1.39 -18.78 13.47
N PRO A 223 -0.87 -20.02 13.54
CA PRO A 223 0.47 -20.30 14.08
C PRO A 223 1.59 -19.83 13.14
N THR A 224 1.27 -19.46 11.89
CA THR A 224 2.24 -18.91 10.92
C THR A 224 2.53 -17.43 11.14
N LEU A 225 1.77 -16.76 12.02
CA LEU A 225 1.87 -15.33 12.33
C LEU A 225 1.69 -14.44 11.08
N LEU A 226 0.95 -14.93 10.07
CA LEU A 226 0.58 -14.13 8.90
C LEU A 226 -0.27 -12.92 9.30
N GLN A 227 -1.22 -13.10 10.20
CA GLN A 227 -2.04 -12.05 10.80
C GLN A 227 -1.21 -11.01 11.55
N ASN A 228 -0.16 -11.42 12.28
CA ASN A 228 0.70 -10.49 13.00
C ASN A 228 1.49 -9.61 12.04
N ARG A 229 2.10 -10.21 11.00
CA ARG A 229 2.77 -9.45 9.93
C ARG A 229 1.79 -8.51 9.25
N SER A 230 0.56 -8.97 9.01
CA SER A 230 -0.49 -8.15 8.42
C SER A 230 -0.81 -6.94 9.29
N PHE A 231 -1.09 -7.18 10.56
CA PHE A 231 -1.42 -6.16 11.53
C PHE A 231 -0.34 -5.09 11.63
N LEU A 232 0.93 -5.50 11.77
CA LEU A 232 2.05 -4.57 11.93
C LEU A 232 2.17 -3.59 10.77
N TYR A 233 2.06 -4.05 9.51
CA TYR A 233 2.16 -3.11 8.39
C TYR A 233 0.99 -2.13 8.32
N HIS A 234 -0.16 -2.44 8.93
CA HIS A 234 -1.30 -1.53 8.98
C HIS A 234 -1.19 -0.49 10.10
N VAL A 235 -0.54 -0.82 11.21
CA VAL A 235 -0.56 0.01 12.44
C VAL A 235 0.71 0.81 12.70
N ILE A 236 1.80 0.59 11.95
CA ILE A 236 3.04 1.37 12.12
C ILE A 236 3.12 2.63 11.24
N GLY A 237 2.18 2.78 10.30
CA GLY A 237 2.20 3.86 9.30
C GLY A 237 2.39 5.24 9.94
N ARG A 238 3.31 6.06 9.42
CA ARG A 238 3.61 7.40 9.94
C ARG A 238 4.05 7.45 11.43
N GLY A 239 4.39 6.30 12.03
CA GLY A 239 4.71 6.17 13.45
C GLY A 239 3.50 6.26 14.38
N THR A 240 2.28 6.37 13.84
CA THR A 240 1.03 6.56 14.60
C THR A 240 -0.08 5.58 14.20
N GLY A 241 0.12 4.82 13.13
CA GLY A 241 -0.91 3.98 12.52
C GLY A 241 -2.00 4.75 11.78
N GLU A 242 -1.91 6.08 11.67
CA GLU A 242 -2.96 6.89 11.05
C GLU A 242 -3.02 6.69 9.53
N TRP A 243 -4.21 6.33 9.04
CA TRP A 243 -4.51 6.17 7.63
C TRP A 243 -5.02 7.47 7.00
N ARG A 244 -4.14 8.15 6.27
CA ARG A 244 -4.46 9.36 5.51
C ARG A 244 -4.77 9.09 4.05
N VAL A 245 -5.56 9.98 3.47
CA VAL A 245 -6.02 9.93 2.07
C VAL A 245 -5.32 11.04 1.28
N PRO A 246 -4.74 10.74 0.10
CA PRO A 246 -4.23 11.78 -0.78
C PRO A 246 -5.37 12.60 -1.39
N VAL A 247 -5.24 13.92 -1.36
CA VAL A 247 -6.20 14.81 -2.03
C VAL A 247 -6.14 14.57 -3.53
N GLY A 248 -7.30 14.32 -4.14
CA GLY A 248 -7.41 13.90 -5.54
C GLY A 248 -7.23 12.39 -5.78
N GLY A 249 -7.06 11.60 -4.71
CA GLY A 249 -6.95 10.15 -4.77
C GLY A 249 -5.53 9.66 -5.12
N MET A 250 -5.38 8.35 -5.30
CA MET A 250 -4.05 7.76 -5.60
C MET A 250 -3.45 8.25 -6.91
N GLY A 251 -4.30 8.70 -7.85
CA GLY A 251 -3.86 9.28 -9.10
C GLY A 251 -2.99 10.53 -8.91
N SER A 252 -3.19 11.31 -7.84
CA SER A 252 -2.33 12.47 -7.53
C SER A 252 -0.90 12.05 -7.22
N LEU A 253 -0.71 10.98 -6.45
CA LEU A 253 0.63 10.43 -6.17
C LEU A 253 1.31 9.96 -7.45
N VAL A 254 0.60 9.19 -8.28
CA VAL A 254 1.13 8.71 -9.56
C VAL A 254 1.51 9.89 -10.46
N HIS A 255 0.67 10.91 -10.54
CA HIS A 255 0.93 12.10 -11.33
C HIS A 255 2.20 12.84 -10.91
N GLU A 256 2.37 13.09 -9.60
CA GLU A 256 3.57 13.77 -9.10
C GLU A 256 4.84 12.93 -9.33
N LEU A 257 4.77 11.60 -9.19
CA LEU A 257 5.91 10.73 -9.49
C LEU A 257 6.29 10.76 -10.98
N VAL A 258 5.30 10.73 -11.87
CA VAL A 258 5.54 10.81 -13.33
C VAL A 258 6.14 12.16 -13.69
N LYS A 259 5.57 13.26 -13.18
CA LYS A 259 6.11 14.62 -13.37
C LYS A 259 7.56 14.75 -12.91
N VAL A 260 7.91 14.20 -11.74
CA VAL A 260 9.30 14.19 -11.27
C VAL A 260 10.18 13.36 -12.20
N ALA A 261 9.75 12.15 -12.57
CA ALA A 261 10.48 11.28 -13.48
C ALA A 261 10.76 11.97 -14.84
N GLU A 262 9.75 12.55 -15.47
CA GLU A 262 9.87 13.27 -16.74
C GLU A 262 10.77 14.50 -16.63
N SER A 263 10.70 15.25 -15.52
CA SER A 263 11.53 16.44 -15.31
C SER A 263 13.04 16.14 -15.28
N THR A 264 13.43 14.89 -15.05
CA THR A 264 14.84 14.47 -15.11
C THR A 264 15.39 14.40 -16.54
N GLY A 265 14.50 14.25 -17.54
CA GLY A 265 14.88 13.99 -18.94
C GLY A 265 15.58 12.64 -19.17
N ARG A 266 15.56 11.73 -18.19
CA ARG A 266 16.27 10.44 -18.22
C ARG A 266 15.38 9.21 -18.11
N VAL A 267 14.07 9.42 -17.94
CA VAL A 267 13.08 8.34 -17.86
C VAL A 267 12.27 8.30 -19.15
N THR A 268 12.30 7.16 -19.82
CA THR A 268 11.43 6.84 -20.95
C THR A 268 10.32 5.92 -20.46
N PHE A 269 9.07 6.31 -20.69
CA PHE A 269 7.91 5.47 -20.42
C PHE A 269 7.42 4.83 -21.71
N GLN A 270 7.26 3.51 -21.70
CA GLN A 270 6.61 2.79 -22.78
C GLN A 270 5.40 2.02 -22.24
N THR A 271 4.21 2.51 -22.58
CA THR A 271 2.91 1.87 -22.27
C THR A 271 2.49 0.92 -23.39
N GLY A 272 1.55 0.01 -23.10
CA GLY A 272 1.14 -1.04 -24.05
C GLY A 272 2.26 -2.06 -24.35
N ALA A 273 3.35 -2.05 -23.57
CA ALA A 273 4.48 -2.95 -23.74
C ALA A 273 4.40 -4.10 -22.73
N GLU A 274 4.00 -5.27 -23.20
CA GLU A 274 3.96 -6.48 -22.40
C GLU A 274 5.30 -7.21 -22.49
N VAL A 275 6.06 -7.21 -21.40
CA VAL A 275 7.32 -7.97 -21.33
C VAL A 275 6.99 -9.46 -21.38
N SER A 276 7.55 -10.16 -22.36
CA SER A 276 7.31 -11.59 -22.60
C SER A 276 8.47 -12.46 -22.11
N LYS A 277 9.70 -11.91 -22.09
CA LYS A 277 10.89 -12.65 -21.65
C LYS A 277 11.97 -11.73 -21.07
N LEU A 278 12.66 -12.22 -20.05
CA LEU A 278 13.85 -11.61 -19.46
C LEU A 278 15.00 -12.62 -19.49
N ASN A 279 16.10 -12.28 -20.17
CA ASN A 279 17.32 -13.08 -20.21
C ASN A 279 18.41 -12.38 -19.38
N PRO A 280 18.68 -12.83 -18.15
CA PRO A 280 19.75 -12.24 -17.33
C PRO A 280 21.12 -12.48 -17.97
N GLY A 281 21.94 -11.43 -18.03
CA GLY A 281 23.27 -11.51 -18.62
C GLY A 281 24.28 -10.57 -17.98
N VAL A 282 25.56 -10.77 -18.32
CA VAL A 282 26.68 -9.93 -17.89
C VAL A 282 27.42 -9.47 -19.15
N PRO A 283 27.61 -8.15 -19.39
CA PRO A 283 27.31 -7.04 -18.49
C PRO A 283 25.87 -6.52 -18.54
N ARG A 284 25.00 -7.07 -19.40
CA ARG A 284 23.62 -6.60 -19.61
C ARG A 284 22.66 -7.78 -19.70
N SER A 285 21.43 -7.55 -19.25
CA SER A 285 20.28 -8.43 -19.46
C SER A 285 19.50 -7.95 -20.68
N SER A 286 18.90 -8.88 -21.43
CA SER A 286 18.00 -8.57 -22.55
C SER A 286 16.54 -8.75 -22.12
N ILE A 287 15.68 -7.82 -22.56
CA ILE A 287 14.25 -7.76 -22.23
C ILE A 287 13.47 -7.76 -23.53
N ALA A 288 12.73 -8.85 -23.79
CA ALA A 288 11.81 -8.94 -24.91
C ALA A 288 10.41 -8.48 -24.49
N TYR A 289 9.76 -7.67 -25.31
CA TYR A 289 8.40 -7.19 -25.07
C TYR A 289 7.61 -7.09 -26.36
N GLU A 290 6.30 -7.21 -26.23
CA GLU A 290 5.33 -7.09 -27.31
C GLU A 290 4.59 -5.76 -27.20
N MET A 291 4.39 -5.11 -28.35
CA MET A 291 3.60 -3.88 -28.45
C MET A 291 2.92 -3.86 -29.82
N ASP A 292 1.60 -3.61 -29.84
CA ASP A 292 0.79 -3.56 -31.07
C ASP A 292 0.90 -4.82 -31.97
N GLY A 293 1.27 -5.97 -31.38
CA GLY A 293 1.45 -7.24 -32.07
C GLY A 293 2.85 -7.48 -32.65
N ASP A 294 3.76 -6.51 -32.51
CA ASP A 294 5.17 -6.62 -32.91
C ASP A 294 6.06 -6.94 -31.69
N GLU A 295 7.13 -7.71 -31.94
CA GLU A 295 8.16 -8.05 -30.94
C GLU A 295 9.32 -7.06 -30.97
N TYR A 296 9.75 -6.65 -29.79
CA TYR A 296 10.87 -5.73 -29.58
C TYR A 296 11.82 -6.27 -28.51
N GLU A 297 13.06 -5.78 -28.54
CA GLU A 297 14.09 -6.14 -27.57
C GLU A 297 14.87 -4.89 -27.14
N VAL A 298 15.24 -4.86 -25.86
CA VAL A 298 16.08 -3.80 -25.27
C VAL A 298 17.04 -4.38 -24.25
N ASP A 299 18.27 -3.85 -24.21
CA ASP A 299 19.28 -4.27 -23.24
C ASP A 299 19.36 -3.31 -22.04
N ALA A 300 19.51 -3.85 -20.83
CA ALA A 300 19.76 -3.04 -19.63
C ALA A 300 20.86 -3.61 -18.73
N ARG A 301 21.63 -2.74 -18.07
CA ARG A 301 22.65 -3.17 -17.10
C ARG A 301 22.01 -3.73 -15.83
N PHE A 302 20.90 -3.13 -15.40
CA PHE A 302 20.10 -3.58 -14.28
C PHE A 302 18.63 -3.71 -14.71
N VAL A 303 17.93 -4.69 -14.13
CA VAL A 303 16.49 -4.87 -14.34
C VAL A 303 15.80 -4.91 -13.00
N LEU A 304 14.79 -4.06 -12.82
CA LEU A 304 13.92 -4.05 -11.65
C LEU A 304 12.57 -4.61 -12.07
N CYS A 305 12.17 -5.72 -11.47
CA CYS A 305 10.85 -6.29 -11.69
C CYS A 305 9.88 -5.76 -10.63
N ASN A 306 8.94 -4.91 -11.06
CA ASN A 306 7.85 -4.39 -10.23
C ASN A 306 6.54 -5.16 -10.48
N ALA A 307 6.67 -6.45 -10.81
CA ALA A 307 5.59 -7.42 -10.93
C ALA A 307 5.72 -8.49 -9.83
N SER A 308 4.78 -9.44 -9.76
CA SER A 308 4.84 -10.50 -8.74
C SER A 308 6.03 -11.44 -8.95
N ALA A 309 6.43 -12.16 -7.90
CA ALA A 309 7.47 -13.19 -7.99
C ALA A 309 7.14 -14.24 -9.06
N GLN A 310 5.87 -14.66 -9.18
CA GLN A 310 5.45 -15.61 -10.22
C GLN A 310 5.57 -15.02 -11.63
N ALA A 311 5.32 -13.71 -11.78
CA ALA A 311 5.57 -13.05 -13.06
C ALA A 311 7.06 -13.05 -13.38
N LEU A 312 7.93 -12.72 -12.43
CA LEU A 312 9.39 -12.79 -12.61
C LEU A 312 9.89 -14.20 -12.98
N ASP A 313 9.38 -15.23 -12.31
CA ASP A 313 9.72 -16.63 -12.59
C ASP A 313 9.33 -17.03 -14.03
N ARG A 314 8.13 -16.61 -14.48
CA ARG A 314 7.70 -16.82 -15.88
C ARG A 314 8.60 -16.09 -16.87
N LEU A 315 8.94 -14.83 -16.60
CA LEU A 315 9.76 -14.02 -17.50
C LEU A 315 11.18 -14.58 -17.63
N THR A 316 11.76 -15.09 -16.54
CA THR A 316 13.13 -15.63 -16.51
C THR A 316 13.22 -17.11 -16.87
N GLY A 317 12.11 -17.85 -16.79
CA GLY A 317 12.11 -19.31 -16.89
C GLY A 317 12.78 -20.00 -15.70
N VAL A 318 13.08 -19.27 -14.61
CA VAL A 318 13.71 -19.79 -13.40
C VAL A 318 12.65 -19.83 -12.30
N SER A 319 12.39 -21.02 -11.75
CA SER A 319 11.52 -21.14 -10.57
C SER A 319 12.30 -20.68 -9.33
N SER A 320 11.80 -19.64 -8.65
CA SER A 320 12.30 -19.27 -7.33
C SER A 320 11.72 -20.22 -6.27
N SER A 321 12.47 -20.48 -5.19
CA SER A 321 12.02 -21.28 -4.05
C SER A 321 11.12 -20.50 -3.08
N VAL A 322 10.70 -19.28 -3.44
CA VAL A 322 9.95 -18.38 -2.57
C VAL A 322 8.45 -18.71 -2.67
N GLY A 323 7.94 -19.46 -1.69
CA GLY A 323 6.53 -19.52 -1.30
C GLY A 323 5.54 -19.61 -2.47
N THR A 324 5.59 -20.73 -3.18
CA THR A 324 4.87 -21.00 -4.44
C THR A 324 3.37 -21.30 -4.28
N ASP A 325 2.82 -21.24 -3.06
CA ASP A 325 1.39 -21.44 -2.90
C ASP A 325 0.67 -20.22 -3.44
N VAL A 326 0.04 -20.39 -4.61
CA VAL A 326 -0.87 -19.39 -5.16
C VAL A 326 -1.97 -19.21 -4.12
N VAL A 327 -1.95 -18.07 -3.45
CA VAL A 327 -3.04 -17.68 -2.57
C VAL A 327 -4.21 -17.29 -3.45
N GLU A 328 -5.06 -18.27 -3.77
CA GLU A 328 -6.29 -18.05 -4.51
C GLU A 328 -7.33 -17.40 -3.60
N GLY A 329 -7.87 -16.27 -4.05
CA GLY A 329 -8.90 -15.54 -3.36
C GLY A 329 -9.49 -14.45 -4.25
N ALA A 330 -10.74 -14.07 -4.00
CA ALA A 330 -11.39 -12.97 -4.68
C ALA A 330 -11.79 -11.91 -3.65
N GLY A 331 -11.30 -10.69 -3.85
CA GLY A 331 -11.86 -9.48 -3.25
C GLY A 331 -12.71 -8.77 -4.29
N PHE A 332 -13.90 -8.30 -3.92
CA PHE A 332 -14.68 -7.40 -4.76
C PHE A 332 -14.82 -6.04 -4.05
N LYS A 333 -14.78 -4.98 -4.84
CA LYS A 333 -14.97 -3.60 -4.37
C LYS A 333 -16.21 -3.04 -5.02
N ILE A 334 -17.18 -2.62 -4.21
CA ILE A 334 -18.37 -1.91 -4.70
C ILE A 334 -18.18 -0.43 -4.39
N ASN A 335 -18.14 0.39 -5.44
CA ASN A 335 -18.15 1.84 -5.30
C ASN A 335 -19.57 2.33 -5.59
N MET A 336 -20.12 3.15 -4.70
CA MET A 336 -21.45 3.73 -4.83
C MET A 336 -21.33 5.25 -4.87
N LEU A 337 -21.94 5.88 -5.87
CA LEU A 337 -22.13 7.33 -5.90
C LEU A 337 -23.54 7.61 -5.36
N LEU A 338 -23.63 8.41 -4.29
CA LEU A 338 -24.89 8.74 -3.64
C LEU A 338 -25.29 10.17 -3.99
N GLU A 339 -26.58 10.39 -4.29
CA GLU A 339 -27.13 11.74 -4.52
C GLU A 339 -27.09 12.60 -3.25
N ARG A 340 -27.08 11.96 -2.08
CA ARG A 340 -26.96 12.59 -0.76
C ARG A 340 -26.27 11.63 0.21
N LEU A 341 -25.60 12.19 1.22
CA LEU A 341 -25.04 11.38 2.30
C LEU A 341 -26.17 10.66 3.07
N PRO A 342 -25.94 9.42 3.54
CA PRO A 342 -26.86 8.76 4.46
C PRO A 342 -27.07 9.62 5.71
N GLN A 343 -28.30 9.69 6.21
CA GLN A 343 -28.56 10.25 7.54
C GLN A 343 -28.07 9.21 8.55
N LEU A 344 -27.08 9.59 9.37
CA LEU A 344 -26.54 8.74 10.44
C LEU A 344 -27.51 8.63 11.61
#